data_AF-A0A382JEZ9-F1
#
_entry.id   AF-A0A382JEZ9-F1
#
_cell.length_a   1.000
_cell.length_b   1.000
_cell.length_c   1.000
_cell.angle_alpha   90.00
_cell.angle_beta   90.00
_cell.angle_gamma   90.00
#
_symmetry.space_group_name_H-M   'P 1'
#
loop_
_entity.id
_entity.type
_entity.pdbx_description
1 polymer ?
#
loop_
_entity_poly.entity_id
_entity_poly.type
_entity_poly.pdbx_seq_one_letter_code
_entity_poly.pdbx_strand_id
1 'polypeptide(L)'
;MLSLLKRNYFIITIFIITLSLAFITFLTFIDKSFIDLSDNNLQNLLIFNLVLLIFFFILIFIDIKNSIKNNINVRGSVANRKYIISFGLFTFIPSLLIAIFSLFIFSFALEKYFDKKITSAVNNSYEIAKN
;
A
#
# COMPACT_ATOMS: atom_id res chain seq x y z
N MET A 1 1.52 23.82 18.66
CA MET A 1 1.41 23.15 17.33
C MET A 1 2.71 23.21 16.54
N LEU A 2 3.35 24.37 16.37
CA LEU A 2 4.65 24.49 15.67
C LEU A 2 5.80 23.63 16.27
N SER A 3 5.81 23.42 17.58
CA SER A 3 6.81 22.57 18.26
C SER A 3 6.68 21.07 17.93
N LEU A 4 5.47 20.58 17.64
CA LEU A 4 5.24 19.20 17.18
C LEU A 4 5.73 19.02 15.74
N LEU A 5 5.50 20.02 14.89
CA LEU A 5 5.93 20.02 13.50
C LEU A 5 7.45 20.05 13.37
N LYS A 6 8.12 20.87 14.20
CA LYS A 6 9.58 20.97 14.26
C LYS A 6 10.24 19.68 14.77
N ARG A 7 9.59 18.97 15.69
CA ARG A 7 10.07 17.70 16.25
C ARG A 7 9.90 16.52 15.29
N ASN A 8 8.89 16.56 14.42
CA ASN A 8 8.56 15.48 13.51
C ASN A 8 8.90 15.80 12.04
N TYR A 9 9.72 16.82 11.79
CA TYR A 9 10.05 17.31 10.46
C TYR A 9 10.56 16.19 9.53
N PHE A 10 11.43 15.31 10.03
CA PHE A 10 11.97 14.17 9.28
C PHE A 10 10.86 13.22 8.77
N ILE A 11 9.90 12.88 9.63
CA ILE A 11 8.77 12.00 9.28
C ILE A 11 7.85 12.68 8.27
N ILE A 12 7.63 13.99 8.41
CA ILE A 12 6.80 14.78 7.49
C ILE A 12 7.46 14.85 6.11
N THR A 13 8.77 15.04 6.03
CA THR A 13 9.52 15.03 4.77
C THR A 13 9.44 13.66 4.08
N ILE A 14 9.64 12.57 4.82
CA ILE A 14 9.47 11.21 4.29
C ILE A 14 8.05 11.02 3.77
N PHE A 15 7.05 11.39 4.55
CA PHE A 15 5.64 11.26 4.15
C PHE A 15 5.34 12.00 2.84
N ILE A 16 5.82 13.23 2.69
CA ILE A 16 5.65 14.02 1.46
C ILE A 16 6.32 13.34 0.27
N ILE A 17 7.56 12.86 0.44
CA ILE A 17 8.29 12.15 -0.63
C ILE A 17 7.53 10.90 -1.05
N THR A 18 7.07 10.09 -0.11
CA THR A 18 6.33 8.86 -0.39
C THR A 18 4.99 9.15 -1.06
N LEU A 19 4.28 10.19 -0.62
CA LEU A 19 3.01 10.61 -1.20
C LEU A 19 3.18 11.11 -2.64
N SER A 20 4.21 11.91 -2.92
CA SER A 20 4.55 12.35 -4.27
C SER A 20 4.92 11.18 -5.18
N LEU A 21 5.70 10.21 -4.68
CA LEU A 21 6.05 9.00 -5.42
C LEU A 21 4.83 8.15 -5.76
N ALA A 22 3.89 8.01 -4.83
CA ALA A 22 2.63 7.30 -5.06
C ALA A 22 1.81 7.99 -6.17
N PHE A 23 1.76 9.33 -6.15
CA PHE A 23 1.07 10.10 -7.19
C PHE A 23 1.71 9.94 -8.57
N ILE A 24 3.05 10.00 -8.65
CA ILE A 24 3.79 9.78 -9.90
C ILE A 24 3.57 8.36 -10.40
N THR A 25 3.61 7.37 -9.52
CA THR A 25 3.36 5.96 -9.86
C THR A 25 1.95 5.77 -10.41
N PHE A 26 0.94 6.33 -9.72
CA PHE A 26 -0.44 6.30 -10.18
C PHE A 26 -0.63 6.98 -11.53
N LEU A 27 -0.10 8.20 -11.70
CA LEU A 27 -0.17 8.93 -12.97
C LEU A 27 0.50 8.16 -14.13
N THR A 28 1.58 7.44 -13.84
CA THR A 28 2.28 6.62 -14.83
C THR A 28 1.40 5.44 -15.25
N PHE A 29 0.74 4.77 -14.29
CA PHE A 29 -0.17 3.65 -14.58
C PHE A 29 -1.39 4.02 -15.45
N ILE A 30 -1.83 5.28 -15.44
CA ILE A 30 -2.96 5.76 -16.25
C ILE A 30 -2.53 6.47 -17.53
N ASP A 31 -1.26 6.35 -17.94
CA ASP A 31 -0.69 7.01 -19.12
C ASP A 31 -0.86 8.54 -19.12
N LYS A 32 -0.79 9.16 -17.93
CA LYS A 32 -0.93 10.62 -17.73
C LYS A 32 0.33 11.27 -17.17
N SER A 33 1.40 10.52 -16.94
CA SER A 33 2.66 11.07 -16.40
C SER A 33 3.62 11.50 -17.51
N PHE A 34 4.71 12.16 -17.12
CA PHE A 34 5.83 12.51 -18.01
C PHE A 34 6.66 11.28 -18.45
N ILE A 35 6.36 10.09 -17.90
CA ILE A 35 7.07 8.84 -18.17
C ILE A 35 6.12 7.96 -18.98
N ASP A 36 6.50 7.65 -20.22
CA ASP A 36 5.70 6.76 -21.08
C ASP A 36 5.58 5.35 -20.44
N LEU A 37 4.39 4.78 -20.50
CA LEU A 37 4.11 3.43 -20.02
C LEU A 37 4.70 2.40 -20.99
N SER A 38 5.97 2.07 -20.77
CA SER A 38 6.63 0.92 -21.38
C SER A 38 6.88 -0.15 -20.31
N ASP A 39 6.92 -1.42 -20.72
CA ASP A 39 7.20 -2.55 -19.81
C ASP A 39 8.47 -2.33 -18.99
N ASN A 40 9.51 -1.74 -19.61
CA ASN A 40 10.78 -1.46 -18.97
C ASN A 40 10.69 -0.31 -17.96
N ASN A 41 9.97 0.77 -18.29
CA ASN A 41 9.77 1.90 -17.37
C ASN A 41 8.91 1.49 -16.17
N LEU A 42 7.87 0.70 -16.40
CA LEU A 42 7.01 0.15 -15.36
C LEU A 42 7.79 -0.77 -14.42
N GLN A 43 8.58 -1.68 -14.98
CA GLN A 43 9.42 -2.59 -14.21
C GLN A 43 10.44 -1.82 -13.35
N ASN A 44 11.14 -0.85 -13.92
CA ASN A 44 12.10 -0.02 -13.18
C ASN A 44 11.43 0.80 -12.07
N LEU A 45 10.25 1.37 -12.34
CA LEU A 45 9.48 2.14 -11.35
C LEU A 45 9.00 1.27 -10.18
N LEU A 46 8.60 0.03 -10.46
CA LEU A 46 8.20 -0.94 -9.43
C LEU A 46 9.38 -1.42 -8.59
N ILE A 47 10.52 -1.72 -9.22
CA ILE A 47 11.75 -2.09 -8.51
C ILE A 47 12.21 -0.93 -7.61
N PHE A 48 12.20 0.29 -8.12
CA PHE A 48 12.55 1.48 -7.34
C PHE A 48 11.63 1.65 -6.12
N ASN A 49 10.32 1.51 -6.31
CA ASN A 49 9.35 1.53 -5.20
C ASN A 49 9.63 0.43 -4.16
N LEU A 50 9.99 -0.78 -4.60
CA LEU A 50 10.32 -1.90 -3.71
C LEU A 50 11.58 -1.62 -2.87
N VAL A 51 12.63 -1.09 -3.49
CA VAL A 51 13.86 -0.69 -2.79
C VAL A 51 13.57 0.42 -1.78
N LEU A 52 12.78 1.42 -2.17
CA LEU A 52 12.40 2.53 -1.32
C LEU A 52 11.58 2.06 -0.10
N LEU A 53 10.68 1.10 -0.31
CA LEU A 53 9.91 0.46 0.76
C LEU A 53 10.81 -0.19 1.80
N ILE A 54 11.78 -1.01 1.35
CA ILE A 54 12.74 -1.68 2.24
C ILE A 54 13.57 -0.65 3.00
N PHE A 55 14.02 0.42 2.32
CA PHE A 55 14.77 1.50 2.94
C PHE A 55 13.97 2.20 4.04
N PHE A 56 12.69 2.54 3.80
CA PHE A 56 11.82 3.10 4.83
C PHE A 56 11.58 2.13 5.98
N PHE A 57 11.45 0.84 5.72
CA PHE A 57 11.28 -0.17 6.76
C PHE A 57 12.48 -0.21 7.71
N ILE A 58 13.71 -0.14 7.17
CA ILE A 58 14.95 -0.07 7.95
C ILE A 58 14.99 1.21 8.78
N LEU A 59 14.67 2.37 8.20
CA LEU A 59 14.65 3.64 8.92
C LEU A 59 13.67 3.63 10.10
N ILE A 60 12.45 3.14 9.88
CA ILE A 60 11.43 2.99 10.93
C ILE A 60 11.94 2.08 12.05
N PHE A 61 12.59 0.96 11.71
CA PHE A 61 13.12 0.03 12.69
C PHE A 61 14.22 0.67 13.58
N ILE A 62 15.10 1.47 12.97
CA ILE A 62 16.14 2.22 13.68
C ILE A 62 15.51 3.25 14.63
N ASP A 63 14.50 3.99 14.16
CA ASP A 63 13.81 5.01 14.97
C ASP A 63 13.06 4.39 16.15
N ILE A 64 12.37 3.28 15.95
CA ILE A 64 11.70 2.54 17.02
C ILE A 64 12.72 2.08 18.07
N LYS A 65 13.83 1.48 17.63
CA LYS A 65 14.90 1.02 18.53
C LYS A 65 15.49 2.17 19.36
N ASN A 66 15.72 3.33 18.74
CA ASN A 66 16.24 4.52 19.42
C ASN A 66 15.23 5.15 20.38
N SER A 67 13.94 5.16 20.01
CA SER A 67 12.84 5.69 20.84
C SER A 67 12.61 4.86 22.10
N ILE A 68 12.68 3.53 22.00
CA ILE A 68 12.52 2.61 23.14
C ILE A 68 13.63 2.79 24.17
N LYS A 69 14.87 3.06 23.75
CA LYS A 69 16.02 3.21 24.65
C LYS A 69 15.95 4.47 25.53
N ASN A 70 15.20 5.49 25.12
CA ASN A 70 15.27 6.83 25.72
C ASN A 70 14.13 7.18 26.71
N ASN A 71 13.11 6.34 26.91
CA ASN A 71 11.87 6.74 27.62
C ASN A 71 11.29 5.70 28.59
N ILE A 72 12.11 4.88 29.23
CA ILE A 72 11.64 4.02 30.34
C ILE A 72 11.69 4.83 31.64
N ASN A 73 10.83 5.85 31.77
CA ASN A 73 10.57 6.46 33.07
C ASN A 73 9.06 6.65 33.29
N VAL A 74 8.64 6.41 34.53
CA VAL A 74 7.34 5.93 35.03
C VAL A 74 6.07 6.75 34.63
N ARG A 75 6.21 7.88 33.92
CA ARG A 75 5.09 8.58 33.24
C ARG A 75 4.72 7.98 31.87
N GLY A 76 5.50 7.02 31.38
CA GLY A 76 5.36 6.38 30.07
C GLY A 76 4.09 5.54 29.87
N SER A 77 3.46 4.98 30.91
CA SER A 77 2.31 4.06 30.75
C SER A 77 1.11 4.67 30.01
N VAL A 78 0.72 5.91 30.35
CA VAL A 78 -0.41 6.61 29.71
C VAL A 78 -0.05 7.06 28.29
N ALA A 79 1.19 7.50 28.07
CA ALA A 79 1.70 7.88 26.75
C ALA A 79 1.82 6.67 25.81
N ASN A 80 2.26 5.52 26.34
CA ASN A 80 2.40 4.28 25.61
C ASN A 80 1.02 3.72 25.21
N ARG A 81 0.02 3.81 26.10
CA ARG A 81 -1.37 3.44 25.75
C ARG A 81 -1.95 4.31 24.64
N LYS A 82 -1.76 5.63 24.70
CA LYS A 82 -2.18 6.56 23.63
C LYS A 82 -1.47 6.24 22.31
N TYR A 83 -0.16 5.97 22.37
CA TYR A 83 0.63 5.59 21.20
C TYR A 83 0.14 4.27 20.59
N ILE A 84 -0.10 3.22 21.39
CA ILE A 84 -0.61 1.92 20.92
C ILE A 84 -1.98 2.09 20.24
N ILE A 85 -2.88 2.91 20.81
CA ILE A 85 -4.20 3.18 20.20
C ILE A 85 -4.04 3.95 18.89
N SER A 86 -3.22 5.00 18.85
CA SER A 86 -2.96 5.77 17.63
C SER A 86 -2.29 4.93 16.55
N PHE A 87 -1.34 4.08 16.92
CA PHE A 87 -0.68 3.13 16.04
C PHE A 87 -1.68 2.11 15.49
N GLY A 88 -2.50 1.52 16.35
CA GLY A 88 -3.56 0.60 15.95
C GLY A 88 -4.55 1.23 14.99
N LEU A 89 -5.03 2.46 15.25
CA LEU A 89 -5.91 3.19 14.34
C LEU A 89 -5.23 3.49 13.00
N PHE A 90 -3.95 3.89 13.03
CA PHE A 90 -3.20 4.22 11.83
C PHE A 90 -2.90 3.00 10.95
N THR A 91 -2.73 1.81 11.53
CA THR A 91 -2.59 0.55 10.78
C THR A 91 -3.95 -0.03 10.36
N PHE A 92 -4.96 0.09 11.20
CA PHE A 92 -6.29 -0.49 10.96
C PHE A 92 -6.97 0.13 9.75
N ILE A 93 -7.01 1.46 9.65
CA ILE A 93 -7.69 2.18 8.56
C ILE A 93 -7.18 1.75 7.17
N PRO A 94 -5.87 1.81 6.85
CA PRO A 94 -5.38 1.36 5.55
C PRO A 94 -5.55 -0.16 5.37
N SER A 95 -5.42 -0.98 6.41
CA SER A 95 -5.63 -2.43 6.28
C SER A 95 -7.09 -2.79 5.95
N LEU A 96 -8.05 -2.07 6.55
CA LEU A 96 -9.47 -2.26 6.33
C LEU A 96 -9.84 -1.84 4.91
N LEU A 97 -9.29 -0.72 4.45
CA LEU A 97 -9.46 -0.25 3.08
C LEU A 97 -8.94 -1.29 2.07
N ILE A 98 -7.72 -1.82 2.28
CA ILE A 98 -7.15 -2.89 1.45
C ILE A 98 -8.04 -4.13 1.46
N ALA A 99 -8.54 -4.55 2.63
CA ALA A 99 -9.41 -5.72 2.74
C ALA A 99 -10.71 -5.55 1.93
N ILE A 100 -11.36 -4.38 2.02
CA ILE A 100 -12.56 -4.05 1.25
C ILE A 100 -12.28 -4.08 -0.25
N PHE A 101 -11.19 -3.44 -0.71
CA PHE A 101 -10.80 -3.46 -2.12
C PHE A 101 -10.44 -4.86 -2.61
N SER A 102 -9.75 -5.66 -1.80
CA SER A 102 -9.40 -7.05 -2.13
C SER A 102 -10.65 -7.90 -2.29
N LEU A 103 -11.64 -7.76 -1.41
CA LEU A 103 -12.92 -8.46 -1.52
C LEU A 103 -13.67 -8.08 -2.80
N PHE A 104 -13.68 -6.79 -3.15
CA PHE A 104 -14.31 -6.30 -4.36
C PHE A 104 -13.65 -6.88 -5.62
N ILE A 105 -12.32 -6.78 -5.73
CA ILE A 105 -11.55 -7.31 -6.87
C ILE A 105 -11.72 -8.83 -6.96
N PHE A 106 -11.67 -9.54 -5.83
CA PHE A 106 -11.85 -10.98 -5.79
C PHE A 106 -13.24 -11.40 -6.31
N SER A 107 -14.29 -10.69 -5.89
CA SER A 107 -15.66 -10.95 -6.37
C SER A 107 -15.77 -10.76 -7.88
N PHE A 108 -15.24 -9.66 -8.41
CA PHE A 108 -15.24 -9.38 -9.85
C PHE A 108 -14.44 -10.42 -10.66
N ALA A 109 -13.28 -10.83 -10.14
CA ALA A 109 -12.46 -11.85 -10.77
C ALA A 109 -13.16 -13.22 -10.78
N LEU A 110 -13.85 -13.58 -9.69
CA LEU A 110 -14.64 -14.81 -9.62
C LEU A 110 -15.77 -14.82 -10.63
N GLU A 111 -16.55 -13.75 -10.71
CA GLU A 111 -17.64 -13.61 -11.68
C GLU A 111 -17.14 -13.84 -13.11
N LYS A 112 -16.08 -13.12 -13.50
CA LYS A 112 -15.50 -13.25 -14.84
C LYS A 112 -14.87 -14.62 -15.12
N TYR A 113 -14.31 -15.26 -14.10
CA TYR A 113 -13.77 -16.62 -14.22
C TYR A 113 -14.90 -17.63 -14.47
N PHE A 114 -15.99 -17.54 -13.71
CA PHE A 114 -17.14 -18.44 -13.88
C PHE A 114 -17.87 -18.20 -15.19
N ASP A 115 -18.08 -16.95 -15.60
CA ASP A 115 -18.65 -16.61 -16.90
C ASP A 115 -17.85 -17.26 -18.03
N LYS A 116 -16.52 -17.09 -18.02
CA LYS A 116 -15.66 -17.71 -19.04
C LYS A 116 -15.77 -19.24 -19.05
N LYS A 117 -15.84 -19.87 -17.87
CA LYS A 117 -15.99 -21.33 -17.76
C LYS A 117 -17.36 -21.80 -18.27
N ILE A 118 -18.43 -21.09 -17.95
CA ILE A 118 -19.79 -21.40 -18.39
C ILE A 118 -19.90 -21.21 -19.91
N THR A 119 -19.48 -20.07 -20.45
CA THR A 119 -19.50 -19.81 -21.90
C THR A 119 -18.69 -20.85 -22.66
N SER A 120 -17.52 -21.24 -22.16
CA SER A 120 -16.71 -22.30 -22.77
C SER A 120 -17.42 -23.66 -22.76
N ALA A 121 -18.07 -24.02 -21.65
CA ALA A 121 -18.83 -25.27 -21.57
C ALA A 121 -20.05 -25.26 -22.51
N VAL A 122 -20.77 -24.15 -22.58
CA VAL A 122 -21.92 -23.97 -23.49
C VAL A 122 -21.48 -24.05 -24.94
N ASN A 123 -20.40 -23.38 -25.33
CA ASN A 123 -19.90 -23.40 -26.71
C ASN A 123 -19.42 -24.80 -27.11
N ASN A 124 -18.70 -25.51 -26.23
CA ASN A 124 -18.29 -26.89 -26.50
C ASN A 124 -19.51 -27.82 -26.70
N SER A 125 -20.53 -27.70 -25.84
CA SER A 125 -21.76 -28.46 -26.01
C SER A 125 -22.50 -28.12 -27.31
N TYR A 126 -22.52 -26.84 -27.70
CA TYR A 126 -23.12 -26.39 -28.95
C TYR A 126 -22.37 -26.93 -30.18
N GLU A 127 -21.04 -26.92 -30.15
CA GLU A 127 -20.21 -27.50 -31.22
C GLU A 127 -20.43 -29.01 -31.38
N ILE A 128 -20.56 -29.74 -30.27
CA ILE A 128 -20.88 -31.18 -30.29
C ILE A 128 -22.27 -31.42 -30.88
N ALA A 129 -23.27 -30.63 -30.51
CA ALA A 129 -24.65 -30.79 -30.98
C ALA A 129 -24.85 -30.43 -32.46
N LYS A 130 -23.89 -29.73 -33.08
CA LYS A 130 -23.92 -29.35 -34.50
C LYS A 130 -23.32 -30.44 -35.41
N ASN A 131 -22.46 -31.31 -34.89
CA ASN A 131 -21.92 -32.48 -35.58
C ASN A 131 -22.87 -33.68 -35.47
#